data_AF-A0A1X9M6E4-F1
#
_entry.id   AF-A0A1X9M6E4-F1
#
_cell.length_a   1.000
_cell.length_b   1.000
_cell.length_c   1.000
_cell.angle_alpha   90.00
_cell.angle_beta   90.00
_cell.angle_gamma   90.00
#
_symmetry.space_group_name_H-M   'P 1'
#
loop_
_entity.id
_entity.type
_entity.pdbx_description
1 polymer ?
#
loop_
_entity_poly.entity_id
_entity_poly.type
_entity_poly.pdbx_seq_one_letter_code
_entity_poly.pdbx_strand_id
1 'polypeptide(L)'
;MDVYKAHFIHPYTHVPLIVYFNESEGYVTFEKDQEVLQLLLQLDEDLAHDQSFLSNVNQVSNLCKTQYPVSSFKDVFEFLEHIGIGEEDLNFKQLFLH
;
A
#
# COMPACT_ATOMS: atom_id res chain seq x y z
N MET A 1 -11.68 5.68 16.42
CA MET A 1 -10.31 5.49 15.89
C MET A 1 -10.24 6.25 14.60
N ASP A 2 -9.27 7.15 14.47
CA ASP A 2 -9.05 7.92 13.25
C ASP A 2 -8.06 7.15 12.38
N VAL A 3 -8.61 6.31 11.51
CA VAL A 3 -7.85 5.51 10.55
C VAL A 3 -8.11 6.05 9.16
N TYR A 4 -7.06 6.21 8.38
CA TYR A 4 -7.12 6.67 7.01
C TYR A 4 -6.53 5.62 6.10
N LYS A 5 -7.08 5.48 4.90
CA LYS A 5 -6.54 4.57 3.88
C LYS A 5 -6.31 5.28 2.55
N ALA A 6 -5.25 4.92 1.86
CA ALA A 6 -5.03 5.28 0.46
C ALA A 6 -4.62 4.05 -0.35
N HIS A 7 -4.94 4.05 -1.63
CA HIS A 7 -4.53 3.00 -2.57
C HIS A 7 -3.45 3.57 -3.47
N PHE A 8 -2.43 2.78 -3.77
CA PHE A 8 -1.34 3.16 -4.68
C PHE A 8 -0.75 1.93 -5.36
N ILE A 9 0.03 2.17 -6.41
CA ILE A 9 0.82 1.12 -7.08
C ILE A 9 2.27 1.31 -6.66
N HIS A 10 2.89 0.28 -6.10
CA HIS A 10 4.27 0.39 -5.65
C HIS A 10 5.22 0.62 -6.84
N PRO A 11 6.05 1.69 -6.84
CA PRO A 11 6.74 2.18 -8.03
C PRO A 11 7.75 1.19 -8.62
N TYR A 12 8.37 0.35 -7.78
CA TYR A 12 9.39 -0.61 -8.22
C TYR A 12 8.85 -1.99 -8.54
N THR A 13 7.74 -2.39 -7.92
CA THR A 13 7.22 -3.76 -8.00
C THR A 13 5.94 -3.85 -8.81
N HIS A 14 5.31 -2.71 -9.08
CA HIS A 14 4.01 -2.58 -9.74
C HIS A 14 2.87 -3.31 -9.02
N VAL A 15 3.08 -3.68 -7.75
CA VAL A 15 2.07 -4.36 -6.94
C VAL A 15 1.10 -3.30 -6.40
N PRO A 16 -0.22 -3.47 -6.58
CA PRO A 16 -1.21 -2.59 -5.98
C PRO A 16 -1.26 -2.82 -4.47
N LEU A 17 -1.12 -1.73 -3.71
CA LEU A 17 -1.06 -1.73 -2.26
C LEU A 17 -2.04 -0.72 -1.66
N ILE A 18 -2.40 -0.98 -0.41
CA ILE A 18 -3.17 -0.10 0.45
C ILE A 18 -2.24 0.34 1.57
N VAL A 19 -2.17 1.64 1.82
CA VAL A 19 -1.53 2.19 3.01
C VAL A 19 -2.61 2.58 4.01
N TYR A 20 -2.46 2.16 5.25
CA TYR A 20 -3.32 2.55 6.37
C TYR A 20 -2.53 3.39 7.35
N PHE A 21 -3.01 4.59 7.64
CA PHE A 21 -2.48 5.43 8.69
C PHE A 21 -3.45 5.42 9.88
N ASN A 22 -2.99 4.92 11.02
CA ASN A 22 -3.73 5.00 12.27
C ASN A 22 -3.20 6.21 13.06
N GLU A 23 -3.89 7.33 12.96
CA GLU A 23 -3.49 8.58 13.63
C GLU A 23 -3.59 8.45 15.15
N SER A 24 -4.55 7.67 15.65
CA SER A 24 -4.74 7.47 17.09
C SER A 24 -3.61 6.64 17.73
N GLU A 25 -3.08 5.65 17.01
CA GLU A 25 -2.03 4.75 17.53
C GLU A 25 -0.62 5.10 17.03
N GLY A 26 -0.50 6.03 16.08
CA GLY A 26 0.79 6.57 15.63
C GLY A 26 1.61 5.59 14.79
N TYR A 27 0.98 4.89 13.85
CA TYR A 27 1.69 4.04 12.90
C TYR A 27 1.02 3.99 11.53
N VAL A 28 1.81 3.53 10.57
CA VAL A 28 1.37 3.20 9.22
C VAL A 28 1.64 1.71 8.94
N THR A 29 0.70 1.08 8.25
CA THR A 29 0.81 -0.30 7.76
C THR A 29 0.47 -0.36 6.28
N PHE A 30 0.95 -1.44 5.65
CA PHE A 30 0.63 -1.74 4.26
C PHE A 30 -0.13 -3.04 4.15
N GLU A 31 -0.96 -3.13 3.13
CA GLU A 31 -1.64 -4.34 2.72
C GLU A 31 -1.59 -4.45 1.21
N LYS A 32 -1.64 -5.68 0.69
CA LYS A 32 -1.86 -5.88 -0.73
C LYS A 32 -3.31 -5.59 -1.04
N ASP A 33 -3.56 -4.84 -2.11
CA ASP A 33 -4.91 -4.69 -2.62
C ASP A 33 -5.30 -5.99 -3.35
N GLN A 34 -5.83 -6.95 -2.60
CA GLN A 34 -6.15 -8.28 -3.14
C GLN A 34 -7.25 -8.20 -4.21
N GLU A 35 -8.19 -7.28 -4.07
CA GLU A 35 -9.28 -7.12 -5.05
C GLU A 35 -8.72 -6.65 -6.39
N VAL A 36 -7.89 -5.59 -6.38
CA VAL A 36 -7.24 -5.07 -7.59
C VAL A 36 -6.27 -6.10 -8.17
N LEU A 37 -5.50 -6.78 -7.32
CA LEU A 37 -4.56 -7.81 -7.75
C LEU A 37 -5.25 -8.98 -8.46
N GLN A 38 -6.37 -9.47 -7.91
CA GLN A 38 -7.15 -10.53 -8.54
C GLN A 38 -7.74 -10.09 -9.88
N LEU A 39 -8.24 -8.86 -9.96
CA LEU A 39 -8.73 -8.27 -11.21
C LEU A 39 -7.63 -8.18 -12.28
N LEU A 40 -6.44 -7.71 -11.92
CA LEU A 40 -5.30 -7.64 -12.85
C LEU A 40 -4.91 -9.02 -13.38
N LEU A 41 -4.83 -10.02 -12.49
CA LEU A 41 -4.49 -11.40 -12.87
C LEU A 41 -5.57 -12.08 -13.72
N GLN A 42 -6.83 -11.64 -13.63
CA GLN A 42 -7.94 -12.14 -14.45
C GLN A 42 -8.02 -11.48 -15.83
N LEU A 43 -7.63 -10.20 -15.92
CA LEU A 43 -7.70 -9.41 -17.15
C LEU A 43 -6.46 -9.58 -18.04
N ASP A 44 -5.31 -9.88 -17.44
CA ASP A 44 -4.02 -10.00 -18.12
C ASP A 44 -3.40 -11.39 -17.85
N GLU A 45 -3.60 -12.31 -18.80
CA GLU A 45 -3.05 -13.67 -18.72
C GLU A 45 -1.52 -13.68 -18.77
N ASP A 46 -0.88 -12.71 -19.43
CA ASP A 46 0.58 -12.63 -19.50
C ASP A 46 1.15 -12.25 -18.12
N LEU A 47 0.51 -11.28 -17.45
CA LEU A 47 0.86 -10.90 -16.08
C LEU A 47 0.65 -12.06 -15.09
N ALA A 48 -0.38 -12.88 -15.30
CA ALA A 48 -0.65 -14.06 -14.47
C ALA A 48 0.43 -15.15 -14.58
N HIS A 49 1.20 -15.17 -15.66
CA HIS A 49 2.32 -16.08 -15.87
C HIS A 49 3.70 -15.42 -15.69
N ASP A 50 3.73 -14.10 -15.42
CA ASP A 50 4.96 -13.37 -15.15
C ASP A 50 5.54 -13.75 -13.77
N GLN A 51 6.59 -14.56 -13.81
CA GLN A 51 7.32 -15.01 -12.61
C GLN A 51 7.97 -13.86 -11.83
N SER A 52 8.36 -12.78 -12.49
CA SER A 52 8.90 -11.58 -11.82
C SER A 52 7.81 -10.87 -11.03
N PHE A 53 6.63 -10.70 -11.61
CA PHE A 53 5.49 -10.10 -10.93
C PHE A 53 5.02 -10.97 -9.74
N LEU A 54 4.88 -12.28 -9.93
CA LEU A 54 4.51 -13.19 -8.84
C LEU A 54 5.56 -13.21 -7.71
N SER A 55 6.84 -13.14 -8.05
CA SER A 55 7.93 -13.00 -7.05
C SER A 55 7.81 -11.67 -6.30
N ASN A 56 7.56 -10.57 -6.99
CA ASN A 56 7.35 -9.25 -6.39
C ASN A 56 6.17 -9.24 -5.44
N VAL A 57 5.03 -9.81 -5.84
CA VAL A 57 3.85 -9.98 -4.97
C VAL A 57 4.24 -10.73 -3.69
N ASN A 58 5.08 -11.76 -3.77
CA ASN A 58 5.55 -12.49 -2.59
C ASN A 58 6.51 -11.66 -1.73
N GLN A 59 7.44 -10.91 -2.32
CA GLN A 59 8.42 -10.09 -1.59
C GLN A 59 7.77 -8.95 -0.80
N VAL A 60 6.75 -8.30 -1.37
CA VAL A 60 6.03 -7.20 -0.70
C VAL A 60 5.29 -7.67 0.56
N SER A 61 5.11 -8.99 0.76
CA SER A 61 4.54 -9.54 2.00
C SER A 61 5.28 -9.13 3.26
N ASN A 62 6.58 -8.84 3.17
CA ASN A 62 7.36 -8.38 4.33
C ASN A 62 6.99 -6.96 4.72
N LEU A 63 6.82 -6.06 3.74
CA LEU A 63 6.33 -4.69 3.95
C LEU A 63 4.96 -4.71 4.65
N CYS A 64 4.07 -5.62 4.25
CA CYS A 64 2.72 -5.71 4.82
C CYS A 64 2.66 -6.29 6.24
N LYS A 65 3.75 -6.86 6.76
CA LYS A 65 3.82 -7.43 8.12
C LYS A 65 4.41 -6.46 9.13
N THR A 66 4.90 -5.31 8.67
CA THR A 66 5.59 -4.34 9.52
C THR A 66 4.70 -3.13 9.78
N GLN A 67 4.68 -2.70 11.04
CA GLN A 67 4.14 -1.42 11.44
C GLN A 67 5.29 -0.42 11.50
N TYR A 68 5.12 0.72 10.84
CA TYR A 68 6.11 1.79 10.83
C TYR A 68 5.60 2.94 11.70
N PRO A 69 6.35 3.36 12.73
CA PRO A 69 5.91 4.41 13.63
C PRO A 69 5.91 5.77 12.91
N VAL A 70 4.77 6.46 12.93
CA VAL A 70 4.56 7.78 12.32
C VAL A 70 3.55 8.56 13.15
N SER A 71 3.82 9.82 13.46
CA SER A 71 2.99 10.57 14.41
C SER A 71 2.02 11.53 13.73
N SER A 72 2.17 11.76 12.43
CA SER A 72 1.37 12.72 11.66
C SER A 72 1.33 12.36 10.18
N PHE A 73 0.37 12.94 9.45
CA PHE A 73 0.33 12.83 7.98
C PHE A 73 1.62 13.31 7.32
N LYS A 74 2.28 14.33 7.87
CA LYS A 74 3.58 14.80 7.37
C LYS A 74 4.63 13.69 7.41
N ASP A 75 4.70 12.95 8.52
CA ASP A 75 5.62 11.83 8.66
C ASP A 75 5.25 10.67 7.73
N VAL A 76 3.94 10.45 7.49
CA VAL A 76 3.46 9.47 6.51
C VAL A 76 3.95 9.85 5.11
N PHE A 77 3.72 11.09 4.67
CA PHE A 77 4.14 11.52 3.33
C PHE A 77 5.66 11.52 3.18
N GLU A 78 6.41 11.98 4.18
CA GLU A 78 7.88 11.89 4.16
C GLU A 78 8.32 10.42 4.01
N PHE A 79 7.72 9.50 4.77
CA PHE A 79 8.04 8.07 4.65
C PHE A 79 7.67 7.49 3.27
N LEU A 80 6.53 7.87 2.70
CA LEU A 80 6.08 7.41 1.39
C LEU A 80 6.95 7.99 0.24
N GLU A 81 7.44 9.21 0.39
CA GLU A 81 8.37 9.84 -0.55
C GLU A 81 9.71 9.09 -0.61
N HIS A 82 10.21 8.57 0.52
CA HIS A 82 11.42 7.75 0.56
C HIS A 82 11.29 6.42 -0.21
N ILE A 83 10.07 5.90 -0.36
CA ILE A 83 9.79 4.71 -1.17
C ILE A 83 9.36 5.07 -2.61
N GLY A 84 9.42 6.35 -2.97
CA GLY A 84 9.19 6.86 -4.32
C GLY A 84 7.72 7.17 -4.64
N ILE A 85 6.89 7.46 -3.63
CA ILE A 85 5.47 7.78 -3.81
C ILE A 85 5.25 9.25 -3.42
N GLY A 86 4.75 10.06 -4.35
CA GLY A 86 4.42 11.45 -4.09
C GLY A 86 3.11 11.61 -3.31
N GLU A 87 2.93 12.76 -2.67
CA GLU A 87 1.66 13.11 -2.02
C GLU A 87 0.52 13.22 -3.05
N GLU A 88 0.82 13.70 -4.26
CA GLU A 88 -0.12 13.82 -5.37
C GLU A 88 -0.67 12.48 -5.88
N ASP A 89 0.06 11.38 -5.63
CA ASP A 89 -0.32 10.03 -6.06
C ASP A 89 -1.26 9.34 -5.05
N LEU A 90 -1.51 9.96 -3.89
CA LEU A 90 -2.22 9.38 -2.77
C LEU A 90 -3.49 10.14 -2.46
N ASN A 91 -4.59 9.40 -2.33
CA ASN A 91 -5.87 9.96 -1.88
C ASN A 91 -6.33 9.23 -0.62
N PHE A 92 -6.03 9.83 0.54
CA PHE A 92 -6.44 9.30 1.84
C PHE A 92 -7.92 9.52 2.09
N LYS A 93 -8.62 8.42 2.35
CA LYS A 93 -10.02 8.40 2.79
C LYS A 93 -10.08 8.00 4.25
N GLN A 94 -10.80 8.77 5.06
CA GLN A 94 -11.06 8.43 6.45
C GLN A 94 -11.99 7.20 6.53
N LEU A 95 -11.65 6.27 7.42
CA LEU A 95 -12.43 5.09 7.75
C LEU A 95 -13.11 5.29 9.11
N PHE A 96 -14.43 5.19 9.12
CA PHE A 96 -15.20 5.14 10.35
C PHE A 96 -15.29 3.69 10.82
N LEU A 97 -14.42 3.31 11.74
CA LEU A 97 -14.47 2.01 12.42
C LEU A 97 -15.39 2.13 13.63
N HIS A 98 -16.45 1.30 13.66
CA HIS A 98 -17.43 1.22 14.75
C HIS A 98 -16.98 0.25 15.85
#